data_AF-A0A519UVA9-F1
#
_entry.id   AF-A0A519UVA9-F1
#
_cell.length_a   1.000
_cell.length_b   1.000
_cell.length_c   1.000
_cell.angle_alpha   90.00
_cell.angle_beta   90.00
_cell.angle_gamma   90.00
#
_symmetry.space_group_name_H-M   'P 1'
#
loop_
_entity.id
_entity.type
_entity.pdbx_description
1 polymer ?
#
loop_
_entity_poly.entity_id
_entity_poly.type
_entity_poly.pdbx_seq_one_letter_code
_entity_poly.pdbx_strand_id
1 'polypeptide(L)' 'MKKMIFSSLIAVTMLSLCPNITLAQDTEDKVYKFTELENPPNYPGGIANFYKFLSQNIKYPAEAVKKNVEGNV' A
#
# COMPACT_ATOMS: atom_id res chain seq x y z
N MET A 1 35.85 -11.74 35.04
CA MET A 1 35.70 -10.49 34.25
C MET A 1 35.87 -10.70 32.75
N LYS A 2 36.88 -11.46 32.26
CA LYS A 2 37.08 -11.70 30.81
C LYS A 2 35.91 -12.40 30.10
N LYS A 3 35.20 -13.32 30.76
CA LYS A 3 34.04 -14.05 30.18
C LYS A 3 32.86 -13.14 29.80
N MET A 4 32.68 -12.02 30.50
CA MET A 4 31.64 -11.03 30.16
C MET A 4 32.02 -10.19 28.93
N ILE A 5 33.32 -9.93 28.76
CA ILE A 5 33.85 -9.21 27.60
C ILE A 5 33.71 -10.08 26.34
N PHE A 6 34.00 -11.39 26.44
CA PHE A 6 33.82 -12.33 25.32
C PHE A 6 32.34 -12.56 24.95
N SER A 7 31.43 -12.55 25.91
CA SER A 7 29.98 -12.66 25.65
C SER A 7 29.44 -11.45 24.89
N SER A 8 29.88 -10.25 25.24
CA SER A 8 29.52 -9.03 24.51
C SER A 8 30.11 -9.01 23.09
N LEU A 9 31.34 -9.49 22.92
CA LEU A 9 31.99 -9.56 21.61
C LEU A 9 31.27 -10.51 20.64
N ILE A 10 30.80 -11.66 21.14
CA ILE A 10 29.98 -12.61 20.35
C ILE A 10 28.64 -11.98 19.94
N ALA A 11 27.98 -11.24 20.83
CA ALA A 11 26.71 -10.58 20.54
C ALA A 11 26.85 -9.48 19.48
N VAL A 12 27.93 -8.68 19.52
CA VAL A 12 28.20 -7.63 18.52
C VAL A 12 28.49 -8.25 17.14
N THR A 13 29.20 -9.39 17.09
CA THR A 13 29.46 -10.09 15.82
C THR A 13 28.22 -10.75 15.21
N MET A 14 27.28 -11.23 16.03
CA MET A 14 26.02 -11.82 15.57
C MET A 14 25.04 -10.79 15.01
N LEU A 15 25.07 -9.56 15.51
CA LEU A 15 24.23 -8.47 14.99
C LEU A 15 24.65 -8.02 13.58
N SER A 16 25.93 -8.18 13.22
CA SER A 16 26.47 -7.87 11.89
C SER A 16 26.27 -8.98 10.84
N LEU A 17 25.77 -10.17 11.22
CA LEU A 17 25.52 -11.29 10.30
C LEU A 17 24.05 -11.47 9.91
N CYS A 18 23.14 -10.59 10.35
CA CYS A 18 21.78 -10.58 9.82
C CYS A 18 21.84 -10.11 8.35
N PRO A 19 21.52 -10.97 7.36
CA PRO A 19 21.32 -10.46 6.01
C PRO A 19 20.15 -9.48 6.08
N ASN A 20 20.33 -8.27 5.56
CA ASN A 20 19.19 -7.43 5.20
C ASN A 20 18.44 -8.22 4.12
N ILE A 21 17.41 -8.99 4.52
CA ILE A 21 16.51 -9.62 3.57
C ILE A 21 15.72 -8.48 2.94
N THR A 22 16.32 -7.83 1.95
CA THR A 22 15.57 -7.04 0.98
C THR A 22 14.83 -8.07 0.14
N LEU A 23 13.54 -8.25 0.42
CA LEU A 23 12.61 -8.78 -0.57
C LEU A 23 12.56 -7.76 -1.70
N ALA A 24 13.57 -7.77 -2.57
CA ALA A 24 13.49 -7.10 -3.85
C ALA A 24 12.34 -7.82 -4.55
N GLN A 25 11.18 -7.16 -4.64
CA GLN A 25 10.11 -7.62 -5.51
C GLN A 25 10.76 -7.77 -6.88
N ASP A 26 10.74 -9.00 -7.39
CA ASP A 26 11.11 -9.31 -8.74
C ASP A 26 10.17 -8.47 -9.63
N THR A 27 10.69 -7.38 -10.19
CA THR A 27 9.93 -6.40 -10.99
C THR A 27 9.69 -6.98 -12.38
N GLU A 28 9.09 -8.16 -12.44
CA GLU A 28 8.28 -8.53 -13.59
C GLU A 28 6.93 -7.83 -13.39
N ASP A 29 6.49 -7.03 -14.37
CA ASP A 29 5.16 -6.40 -14.38
C ASP A 29 4.06 -7.47 -14.46
N LYS A 30 3.86 -8.19 -13.35
CA LYS A 30 2.83 -9.23 -13.21
C LYS A 30 1.48 -8.56 -13.07
N VAL A 31 0.68 -8.66 -14.14
CA VAL A 31 -0.70 -8.21 -14.16
C VAL A 31 -1.57 -9.27 -13.48
N TYR A 32 -2.12 -8.93 -12.31
CA TYR A 32 -3.07 -9.79 -11.59
C TYR A 32 -4.51 -9.44 -11.97
N LYS A 33 -5.35 -10.44 -12.21
CA LYS A 33 -6.80 -10.22 -12.32
C LYS A 33 -7.41 -10.12 -10.92
N PHE A 34 -8.27 -9.13 -10.72
CA PHE A 34 -8.92 -8.91 -9.41
C PHE A 34 -9.74 -10.12 -8.93
N THR A 35 -10.29 -10.92 -9.85
CA THR A 35 -11.10 -12.10 -9.56
C THR A 35 -10.31 -13.30 -9.04
N GLU A 36 -8.99 -13.30 -9.23
CA GLU A 36 -8.10 -14.41 -8.87
C GLU A 36 -7.43 -14.16 -7.51
N LEU A 37 -7.63 -12.98 -6.92
CA LEU A 37 -7.09 -12.61 -5.62
C LEU A 37 -8.05 -13.02 -4.50
N GLU A 38 -7.58 -13.86 -3.58
CA GLU A 38 -8.32 -14.17 -2.35
C GLU A 38 -8.58 -12.90 -1.52
N ASN A 39 -7.62 -11.97 -1.50
CA ASN A 39 -7.74 -10.68 -0.84
C ASN A 39 -7.41 -9.53 -1.80
N PRO A 40 -8.40 -8.97 -2.51
CA PRO A 40 -8.18 -7.86 -3.42
C PRO A 40 -7.81 -6.57 -2.65
N PRO A 41 -7.10 -5.63 -3.30
CA PRO A 41 -6.77 -4.35 -2.68
C PRO A 41 -8.04 -3.55 -2.40
N ASN A 42 -8.06 -2.88 -1.23
CA ASN A 42 -9.14 -2.00 -0.81
C ASN A 42 -8.67 -0.55 -0.79
N TYR A 43 -9.60 0.39 -0.98
CA TYR A 43 -9.28 1.82 -0.89
C TYR A 43 -8.75 2.17 0.52
N PRO A 44 -7.70 3.00 0.64
CA PRO A 44 -7.16 3.39 1.95
C PRO A 44 -8.23 4.00 2.86
N GLY A 45 -8.45 3.37 4.02
CA GLY A 45 -9.49 3.76 4.97
C GLY A 45 -10.91 3.37 4.56
N GLY A 46 -11.04 2.43 3.62
CA GLY A 46 -12.28 1.74 3.30
C GLY A 46 -13.25 2.55 2.44
N ILE A 47 -14.44 1.97 2.25
CA ILE A 47 -15.43 2.48 1.31
C ILE A 47 -15.97 3.87 1.70
N ALA A 48 -16.01 4.18 3.00
CA ALA A 48 -16.43 5.50 3.47
C ALA A 48 -15.52 6.62 2.97
N ASN A 49 -14.20 6.41 3.04
CA ASN A 49 -13.23 7.37 2.52
C ASN A 49 -13.22 7.42 1.00
N PHE A 50 -13.48 6.30 0.33
CA PHE A 50 -13.66 6.27 -1.11
C PHE A 50 -14.82 7.19 -1.54
N TYR A 51 -16.00 7.07 -0.93
CA TYR A 51 -17.13 7.95 -1.23
C TYR A 51 -16.86 9.41 -0.87
N LYS A 52 -16.16 9.67 0.24
CA LYS A 52 -15.71 11.03 0.58
C LYS A 52 -14.84 11.61 -0.53
N PHE A 53 -13.83 10.87 -0.99
CA PHE A 53 -12.98 11.29 -2.10
C PHE A 53 -13.79 11.58 -3.37
N LEU A 54 -14.71 10.69 -3.75
CA LEU A 54 -15.56 10.90 -4.91
C LEU A 54 -16.39 12.19 -4.78
N SER A 55 -17.06 12.41 -3.65
CA SER A 55 -17.88 13.61 -3.43
C SER A 55 -17.07 14.92 -3.55
N GLN A 56 -15.79 14.89 -3.22
CA GLN A 56 -14.90 16.05 -3.28
C GLN A 56 -14.29 16.29 -4.68
N ASN A 57 -14.20 15.25 -5.50
CA ASN A 57 -13.45 15.29 -6.76
C ASN A 57 -14.32 15.16 -8.02
N ILE A 58 -15.53 14.62 -7.91
CA ILE A 58 -16.48 14.57 -9.02
C ILE A 58 -16.93 16.00 -9.36
N LYS A 59 -16.70 16.40 -10.62
CA LYS A 59 -17.12 17.70 -11.15
C LYS A 59 -18.14 17.50 -12.26
N TYR A 60 -19.34 18.06 -12.07
CA TYR A 60 -20.37 18.02 -13.09
C TYR A 60 -20.08 19.06 -14.20
N PRO A 61 -20.28 18.73 -15.48
CA PRO A 61 -20.09 19.69 -16.56
C PRO A 61 -20.98 20.94 -16.38
N ALA A 62 -20.40 22.13 -16.52
CA ALA A 62 -21.11 23.39 -16.28
C ALA A 62 -22.36 23.56 -17.16
N GLU A 63 -22.30 23.08 -18.40
CA GLU A 63 -23.47 23.10 -19.30
C GLU A 63 -24.60 22.20 -18.81
N ALA A 64 -24.27 21.03 -18.26
CA ALA A 64 -25.25 20.08 -17.76
C ALA A 64 -25.93 20.63 -16.51
N VAL A 65 -25.20 21.34 -15.64
CA VAL A 65 -25.80 22.13 -14.53
C VAL A 65 -26.77 23.18 -15.07
N LYS A 66 -26.33 24.00 -16.04
CA LYS A 66 -27.16 25.08 -16.61
C LYS A 66 -28.44 24.57 -17.28
N LYS A 67 -28.35 23.41 -17.92
CA LYS A 67 -29.45 22.79 -18.66
C LYS A 67 -30.27 21.82 -17.80
N ASN A 68 -29.97 21.68 -16.50
CA ASN A 68 -30.56 20.67 -15.60
C ASN A 68 -30.58 19.27 -16.22
N VAL A 69 -29.49 18.90 -16.88
CA VAL A 69 -29.32 17.56 -17.45
C VAL A 69 -28.96 16.63 -16.31
N GLU A 70 -29.59 15.45 -16.28
CA GLU A 70 -29.36 14.40 -15.30
C GLU A 70 -28.99 13.10 -16.02
N GLY A 71 -28.27 12.21 -15.35
CA GLY A 71 -27.84 10.92 -15.90
C GLY A 71 -27.03 10.13 -14.88
N ASN A 72 -26.83 8.84 -15.17
CA ASN A 72 -26.03 7.96 -14.33
C ASN A 72 -24.57 7.97 -14.80
N VAL A 73 -23.65 7.93 -13.83
CA VAL A 73 -22.22 7.69 -14.06
C VAL A 73 -21.90 6.21 -14.07
#